data_AF-A0A5K0VD19-F1
#
_entry.id   AF-A0A5K0VD19-F1
#
_cell.length_a   1.000
_cell.length_b   1.000
_cell.length_c   1.000
_cell.angle_alpha   90.00
_cell.angle_beta   90.00
_cell.angle_gamma   90.00
#
_symmetry.space_group_name_H-M   'P 1'
#
loop_
_entity.id
_entity.type
_entity.pdbx_description
1 polymer ?
#
loop_
_entity_poly.entity_id
_entity_poly.type
_entity_poly.pdbx_seq_one_letter_code
_entity_poly.pdbx_strand_id
1 'polypeptide(L)'
;LSVYCGRLSSAELQILLRYILQLKLINSGHVLIGVMKKLVNMEEVTSENVSLSPFLEMDMSKMGHASIQVSLGERTWPPALGYSFICWFWFSKFMNNTEKQGWQSNISTKMATSGGKNIGKQAFRIFSVGNVEDANTFYTQLYLQDDGVFILSMGNSSSVLFPSVELQENRWHHLAVVYSKPNALAGLFQAGVAYLYLNGKLRQAKKLGYSPSPVGKPLQVTIGTPISHAKVTELCWRMRSCYFYEEVITPGAVFFMYLLGRKYQGLFQDTNLLQFVPNEACGGDNMAILDSLDSELSVTSNIQRPDGDSKQERLGQQERLGAHGSRMVWDLESLRNLSLELSGKKLIFAFDGTSGSFRTSGMLATLNLVDPTSAAASSIG
;
A
#
# COMPACT_ATOMS: atom_id res chain seq x y z
N LEU A 1 -27.44 -21.99 4.42
CA LEU A 1 -27.25 -22.14 2.97
C LEU A 1 -27.35 -20.80 2.20
N SER A 2 -28.15 -19.82 2.65
CA SER A 2 -28.14 -18.45 2.09
C SER A 2 -26.85 -17.64 2.39
N VAL A 3 -26.13 -17.97 3.46
CA VAL A 3 -24.98 -17.18 3.97
C VAL A 3 -23.62 -17.55 3.33
N TYR A 4 -23.54 -18.61 2.50
CA TYR A 4 -22.26 -19.13 1.98
C TYR A 4 -22.08 -19.03 0.46
N CYS A 5 -23.06 -18.49 -0.27
CA CYS A 5 -23.02 -18.47 -1.75
C CYS A 5 -22.21 -17.32 -2.35
N GLY A 6 -21.83 -16.30 -1.57
CA GLY A 6 -21.03 -15.17 -2.07
C GLY A 6 -19.52 -15.41 -2.16
N ARG A 7 -19.05 -16.64 -1.87
CA ARG A 7 -17.62 -16.98 -1.72
C ARG A 7 -17.04 -17.91 -2.78
N LEU A 8 -17.83 -18.30 -3.77
CA LEU A 8 -17.42 -19.33 -4.74
C LEU A 8 -17.43 -18.74 -6.14
N SER A 9 -16.32 -18.91 -6.87
CA SER A 9 -16.24 -18.62 -8.31
C SER A 9 -17.21 -19.49 -9.11
N SER A 10 -17.52 -19.12 -10.35
CA SER A 10 -18.42 -19.89 -11.21
C SER A 10 -17.98 -21.36 -11.37
N ALA A 11 -16.67 -21.62 -11.43
CA ALA A 11 -16.12 -22.97 -11.52
C ALA A 11 -16.31 -23.77 -10.22
N GLU A 12 -16.10 -23.14 -9.07
CA GLU A 12 -16.31 -23.77 -7.76
C GLU A 12 -17.80 -24.03 -7.51
N LEU A 13 -18.67 -23.10 -7.88
CA LEU A 13 -20.13 -23.29 -7.86
C LEU A 13 -20.55 -24.45 -8.76
N GLN A 14 -19.99 -24.58 -9.96
CA GLN A 14 -20.29 -25.70 -10.86
C GLN A 14 -19.82 -27.04 -10.30
N ILE A 15 -18.64 -27.09 -9.67
CA ILE A 15 -18.14 -28.30 -9.00
C ILE A 15 -19.03 -28.66 -7.80
N LEU A 16 -19.40 -27.66 -6.99
CA LEU A 16 -20.25 -27.86 -5.82
C LEU A 16 -21.68 -28.27 -6.22
N LEU A 17 -22.22 -27.72 -7.31
CA LEU A 17 -23.50 -28.15 -7.89
C LEU A 17 -23.43 -29.57 -8.45
N ARG A 18 -22.39 -29.91 -9.22
CA ARG A 18 -22.18 -31.28 -9.71
C ARG A 18 -22.07 -32.26 -8.55
N TYR A 19 -21.41 -31.86 -7.47
CA TYR A 19 -21.23 -32.69 -6.29
C TYR A 19 -22.49 -32.81 -5.43
N ILE A 20 -23.26 -31.73 -5.24
CA ILE A 20 -24.59 -31.78 -4.59
C ILE A 20 -25.56 -32.65 -5.40
N LEU A 21 -25.52 -32.58 -6.73
CA LEU A 21 -26.32 -33.42 -7.60
C LEU A 21 -25.91 -34.90 -7.49
N GLN A 22 -24.61 -35.19 -7.33
CA GLN A 22 -24.12 -36.56 -7.03
C GLN A 22 -24.47 -37.01 -5.60
N LEU A 23 -24.49 -36.10 -4.62
CA LEU A 23 -24.80 -36.38 -3.22
C LEU A 23 -26.30 -36.48 -2.91
N LYS A 24 -27.20 -36.04 -3.81
CA LYS A 24 -28.63 -36.37 -3.71
C LYS A 24 -28.89 -37.88 -3.67
N LEU A 25 -27.90 -38.73 -3.97
CA LEU A 25 -27.97 -40.17 -3.79
C LEU A 25 -27.54 -40.68 -2.40
N ILE A 26 -26.85 -39.88 -1.56
CA ILE A 26 -26.28 -40.38 -0.29
C ILE A 26 -26.47 -39.36 0.83
N ASN A 27 -27.44 -39.61 1.71
CA ASN A 27 -27.67 -38.87 2.96
C ASN A 27 -26.44 -38.88 3.87
N SER A 28 -25.62 -37.82 3.89
CA SER A 28 -24.61 -37.63 4.94
C SER A 28 -24.16 -36.17 5.11
N GLY A 29 -24.96 -35.37 5.82
CA GLY A 29 -24.61 -33.97 6.16
C GLY A 29 -23.28 -33.82 6.91
N HIS A 30 -22.86 -34.85 7.66
CA HIS A 30 -21.59 -34.87 8.38
C HIS A 30 -20.35 -34.93 7.46
N VAL A 31 -20.47 -35.58 6.29
CA VAL A 31 -19.37 -35.67 5.32
C VAL A 31 -19.15 -34.31 4.65
N LEU A 32 -20.24 -33.61 4.31
CA LEU A 32 -20.17 -32.26 3.75
C LEU A 32 -19.51 -31.27 4.73
N ILE A 33 -19.88 -31.32 6.01
CA ILE A 33 -19.28 -30.46 7.05
C ILE A 33 -17.80 -30.79 7.26
N GLY A 34 -17.43 -32.09 7.23
CA GLY A 34 -16.04 -32.53 7.34
C GLY A 34 -15.16 -32.07 6.16
N VAL A 35 -15.71 -32.12 4.95
CA VAL A 35 -15.02 -31.65 3.73
C VAL A 35 -14.96 -30.12 3.69
N MET A 36 -16.02 -29.41 4.08
CA MET A 36 -16.00 -27.95 4.23
C MET A 36 -14.95 -27.50 5.26
N LYS A 37 -14.86 -28.17 6.41
CA LYS A 37 -13.79 -27.90 7.39
C LYS A 37 -12.39 -28.14 6.81
N LYS A 38 -12.20 -29.20 6.00
CA LYS A 38 -10.92 -29.45 5.34
C LYS A 38 -10.57 -28.41 4.27
N LEU A 39 -11.55 -27.93 3.51
CA LEU A 39 -11.35 -26.86 2.53
C LEU A 39 -11.00 -25.53 3.20
N VAL A 40 -11.69 -25.18 4.29
CA VAL A 40 -11.38 -23.98 5.09
C VAL A 40 -9.98 -24.07 5.73
N ASN A 41 -9.63 -25.23 6.30
CA ASN A 41 -8.30 -25.43 6.87
C ASN A 41 -7.19 -25.46 5.81
N MET A 42 -7.48 -25.97 4.60
CA MET A 42 -6.55 -25.83 3.46
C MET A 42 -6.45 -24.37 3.01
N GLU A 43 -7.54 -23.60 3.01
CA GLU A 43 -7.56 -22.18 2.67
C GLU A 43 -6.78 -21.33 3.69
N GLU A 44 -6.79 -21.67 4.98
CA GLU A 44 -6.04 -20.98 6.02
C GLU A 44 -4.52 -21.20 5.90
N VAL A 45 -4.10 -22.44 5.59
CA VAL A 45 -2.68 -22.81 5.37
C VAL A 45 -2.18 -22.36 3.99
N THR A 46 -3.07 -22.17 3.01
CA THR A 46 -2.73 -21.68 1.66
C THR A 46 -2.94 -20.18 1.46
N SER A 47 -3.67 -19.48 2.34
CA SER A 47 -3.94 -18.04 2.26
C SER A 47 -2.67 -17.19 2.34
N GLU A 48 -1.65 -17.64 3.08
CA GLU A 48 -0.37 -16.92 3.13
C GLU A 48 0.45 -17.09 1.83
N ASN A 49 0.38 -18.24 1.15
CA ASN A 49 1.32 -18.61 0.07
C ASN A 49 0.73 -18.87 -1.33
N VAL A 50 -0.58 -19.08 -1.48
CA VAL A 50 -1.25 -19.32 -2.77
C VAL A 50 -2.54 -18.52 -2.83
N SER A 51 -2.41 -17.19 -2.86
CA SER A 51 -3.54 -16.33 -3.20
C SER A 51 -3.70 -16.33 -4.72
N LEU A 52 -4.83 -16.84 -5.21
CA LEU A 52 -5.27 -16.83 -6.62
C LEU A 52 -5.36 -15.43 -7.25
N SER A 53 -5.13 -14.37 -6.46
CA SER A 53 -5.09 -13.00 -6.96
C SER A 53 -3.88 -12.81 -7.88
N PRO A 54 -4.09 -12.22 -9.07
CA PRO A 54 -3.02 -11.96 -10.03
C PRO A 54 -1.94 -11.09 -9.40
N PHE A 55 -0.70 -11.30 -9.82
CA PHE A 55 0.44 -10.50 -9.42
C PHE A 55 1.41 -10.38 -10.59
N LEU A 56 2.16 -9.28 -10.59
CA LEU A 56 3.29 -9.10 -11.49
C LEU A 56 4.57 -9.47 -10.76
N GLU A 57 5.37 -10.36 -11.35
CA GLU A 57 6.69 -10.72 -10.83
C GLU A 57 7.78 -9.97 -11.58
N MET A 58 8.75 -9.46 -10.82
CA MET A 58 9.91 -8.72 -11.30
C MET A 58 11.17 -9.42 -10.77
N ASP A 59 11.77 -10.25 -11.62
CA ASP A 59 12.97 -11.03 -11.32
C ASP A 59 14.23 -10.29 -11.76
N MET A 60 15.11 -10.01 -10.80
CA MET A 60 16.35 -9.25 -11.00
C MET A 60 17.56 -10.15 -11.31
N SER A 61 17.39 -11.47 -11.30
CA SER A 61 18.50 -12.44 -11.40
C SER A 61 19.12 -12.54 -12.80
N LYS A 62 18.39 -12.17 -13.84
CA LYS A 62 18.87 -12.26 -15.23
C LYS A 62 19.38 -10.93 -15.76
N MET A 63 18.52 -9.93 -15.76
CA MET A 63 18.78 -8.63 -16.40
C MET A 63 19.15 -7.53 -15.41
N GLY A 64 18.96 -7.78 -14.10
CA GLY A 64 19.20 -6.79 -13.06
C GLY A 64 18.25 -5.60 -13.08
N HIS A 65 17.23 -5.59 -13.94
CA HIS A 65 16.20 -4.56 -14.02
C HIS A 65 14.87 -5.19 -14.43
N ALA A 66 13.79 -4.61 -13.92
CA ALA A 66 12.41 -4.94 -14.24
C ALA A 66 11.55 -3.77 -13.77
N SER A 67 10.78 -3.19 -14.68
CA SER A 67 9.96 -2.03 -14.34
C SER A 67 8.75 -1.86 -15.26
N ILE A 68 7.69 -1.26 -14.72
CA ILE A 68 6.59 -0.69 -15.49
C ILE A 68 6.84 0.81 -15.61
N GLN A 69 6.62 1.36 -16.80
CA GLN A 69 6.75 2.78 -17.07
C GLN A 69 5.38 3.37 -17.42
N VAL A 70 5.02 4.48 -16.78
CA VAL A 70 3.75 5.19 -16.99
C VAL A 70 4.06 6.66 -17.28
N SER A 71 3.60 7.16 -18.42
CA SER A 71 3.76 8.58 -18.78
C SER A 71 2.96 9.45 -17.81
N LEU A 72 3.58 10.51 -17.31
CA LEU A 72 2.91 11.58 -16.59
C LEU A 72 2.61 12.79 -17.48
N GLY A 73 2.99 12.76 -18.76
CA GLY A 73 2.88 13.93 -19.63
C GLY A 73 3.67 15.13 -19.07
N GLU A 74 3.19 16.35 -19.31
CA GLU A 74 3.84 17.59 -18.88
C GLU A 74 3.38 18.07 -17.50
N ARG A 75 2.97 17.14 -16.62
CA ARG A 75 2.57 17.46 -15.24
C ARG A 75 3.69 18.18 -14.48
N THR A 76 3.30 19.11 -13.62
CA THR A 76 4.23 19.69 -12.64
C THR A 76 4.45 18.72 -11.48
N TRP A 77 5.70 18.49 -11.12
CA TRP A 77 6.05 17.64 -9.98
C TRP A 77 6.73 18.44 -8.87
N PRO A 78 6.45 18.14 -7.58
CA PRO A 78 5.35 17.31 -7.09
C PRO A 78 3.98 17.98 -7.32
N PRO A 79 2.87 17.23 -7.35
CA PRO A 79 1.54 17.83 -7.54
C PRO A 79 1.20 18.83 -6.43
N ALA A 80 0.35 19.81 -6.75
CA ALA A 80 0.03 20.91 -5.84
C ALA A 80 -0.63 20.45 -4.53
N LEU A 81 -1.47 19.41 -4.60
CA LEU A 81 -2.16 18.80 -3.46
C LEU A 81 -1.37 17.64 -2.84
N GLY A 82 -0.10 17.45 -3.22
CA GLY A 82 0.68 16.28 -2.84
C GLY A 82 0.35 15.04 -3.67
N TYR A 83 0.87 13.89 -3.26
CA TYR A 83 0.62 12.62 -3.96
C TYR A 83 0.57 11.47 -2.96
N SER A 84 -0.06 10.37 -3.39
CA SER A 84 -0.09 9.12 -2.62
C SER A 84 0.20 7.93 -3.52
N PHE A 85 1.24 7.18 -3.19
CA PHE A 85 1.57 5.91 -3.83
C PHE A 85 1.22 4.77 -2.89
N ILE A 86 0.41 3.81 -3.35
CA ILE A 86 -0.02 2.67 -2.56
C ILE A 86 0.21 1.40 -3.38
N CYS A 87 0.79 0.36 -2.78
CA CYS A 87 0.85 -0.95 -3.40
C CYS A 87 0.89 -2.10 -2.41
N TRP A 88 0.38 -3.25 -2.83
CA TRP A 88 0.72 -4.52 -2.23
C TRP A 88 1.99 -5.07 -2.88
N PHE A 89 2.98 -5.41 -2.06
CA PHE A 89 4.24 -5.97 -2.53
C PHE A 89 4.68 -7.17 -1.70
N TRP A 90 5.47 -8.02 -2.32
CA TRP A 90 6.11 -9.18 -1.73
C TRP A 90 7.54 -9.25 -2.27
N PHE A 91 8.48 -9.72 -1.47
CA PHE A 91 9.88 -9.82 -1.91
C PHE A 91 10.59 -10.98 -1.21
N SER A 92 11.67 -11.45 -1.83
CA SER A 92 12.52 -12.52 -1.33
C SER A 92 13.97 -12.32 -1.73
N LYS A 93 14.89 -12.92 -0.96
CA LYS A 93 16.33 -12.97 -1.26
C LYS A 93 16.95 -11.58 -1.43
N PHE A 94 16.61 -10.69 -0.51
CA PHE A 94 17.00 -9.29 -0.50
C PHE A 94 17.73 -8.89 0.78
N MET A 95 17.20 -9.34 1.91
CA MET A 95 17.72 -9.03 3.23
C MET A 95 18.99 -9.84 3.47
N ASN A 96 20.08 -9.16 3.79
CA ASN A 96 21.31 -9.83 4.21
C ASN A 96 21.07 -10.46 5.58
N ASN A 97 20.83 -11.77 5.60
CA ASN A 97 20.61 -12.51 6.84
C ASN A 97 21.96 -12.64 7.59
N THR A 98 22.38 -11.57 8.26
CA THR A 98 23.63 -11.49 9.01
C THR A 98 23.46 -12.08 10.42
N GLU A 99 22.64 -13.12 10.57
CA GLU A 99 22.48 -13.87 11.83
C GLU A 99 23.63 -14.87 12.08
N LYS A 100 24.68 -14.87 11.26
CA LYS A 100 25.89 -15.67 11.49
C LYS A 100 27.17 -14.85 11.36
N GLN A 101 27.29 -13.78 12.15
CA GLN A 101 28.59 -13.36 12.68
C GLN A 101 28.38 -12.49 13.92
N GLY A 102 29.22 -12.75 14.92
CA GLY A 102 28.96 -12.47 16.32
C GLY A 102 28.72 -11.01 16.68
N TRP A 103 28.14 -10.85 17.86
CA TRP A 103 27.94 -9.60 18.57
C TRP A 103 29.12 -8.64 18.43
N GLN A 104 28.76 -7.36 18.30
CA GLN A 104 29.56 -6.13 18.30
C GLN A 104 29.67 -5.45 16.94
N SER A 105 28.78 -4.50 16.69
CA SER A 105 29.16 -3.33 15.90
C SER A 105 28.48 -2.08 16.45
N ASN A 106 29.31 -1.20 16.96
CA ASN A 106 28.97 0.06 17.58
C ASN A 106 28.15 0.94 16.62
N ILE A 107 27.10 1.56 17.14
CA ILE A 107 26.43 2.70 16.51
C ILE A 107 27.48 3.80 16.33
N SER A 108 28.07 3.88 15.15
CA SER A 108 28.92 5.00 14.77
C SER A 108 28.09 5.96 13.92
N THR A 109 27.60 7.02 14.57
CA THR A 109 27.15 8.24 13.92
C THR A 109 28.36 8.88 13.26
N LYS A 110 28.58 8.62 11.97
CA LYS A 110 29.55 9.36 11.16
C LYS A 110 28.84 9.99 9.97
N MET A 111 28.87 11.32 9.99
CA MET A 111 28.47 12.21 8.91
C MET A 111 29.05 11.73 7.58
N ALA A 112 28.21 11.67 6.55
CA ALA A 112 28.63 11.40 5.19
C ALA A 112 29.34 12.64 4.63
N THR A 113 30.67 12.67 4.78
CA THR A 113 31.55 13.43 3.90
C THR A 113 31.80 12.61 2.63
N SER A 114 31.77 13.30 1.50
CA SER A 114 31.98 12.78 0.15
C SER A 114 33.26 11.96 0.02
N GLY A 115 33.17 10.75 -0.57
CA GLY A 115 34.34 10.07 -1.15
C GLY A 115 34.63 8.64 -0.70
N GLY A 116 33.79 8.00 0.11
CA GLY A 116 33.95 6.58 0.46
C GLY A 116 33.29 5.66 -0.56
N LYS A 117 34.06 4.71 -1.14
CA LYS A 117 33.52 3.58 -1.92
C LYS A 117 32.40 2.88 -1.13
N ASN A 118 31.16 3.09 -1.54
CA ASN A 118 30.01 2.30 -1.07
C ASN A 118 30.27 0.83 -1.43
N ILE A 119 30.72 0.02 -0.47
CA ILE A 119 30.60 -1.44 -0.58
C ILE A 119 29.11 -1.69 -0.79
N GLY A 120 28.78 -2.20 -1.98
CA GLY A 120 27.53 -1.90 -2.67
C GLY A 120 26.29 -2.52 -2.04
N LYS A 121 25.69 -1.79 -1.09
CA LYS A 121 24.36 -2.08 -0.55
C LYS A 121 23.36 -2.34 -1.65
N GLN A 122 22.57 -3.40 -1.51
CA GLN A 122 21.50 -3.71 -2.44
C GLN A 122 20.32 -2.77 -2.19
N ALA A 123 19.72 -2.26 -3.27
CA ALA A 123 18.55 -1.39 -3.20
C ALA A 123 17.40 -2.02 -3.98
N PHE A 124 16.30 -2.30 -3.30
CA PHE A 124 15.04 -2.69 -3.90
C PHE A 124 14.23 -1.42 -4.20
N ARG A 125 14.22 -1.00 -5.48
CA ARG A 125 13.51 0.21 -5.93
C ARG A 125 12.05 -0.09 -6.20
N ILE A 126 11.16 0.68 -5.59
CA ILE A 126 9.71 0.46 -5.63
C ILE A 126 9.06 1.39 -6.65
N PHE A 127 9.29 2.69 -6.53
CA PHE A 127 8.88 3.64 -7.56
C PHE A 127 9.82 4.84 -7.63
N SER A 128 9.81 5.51 -8.78
CA SER A 128 10.47 6.79 -9.00
C SER A 128 9.71 7.63 -10.00
N VAL A 129 9.85 8.95 -9.90
CA VAL A 129 9.41 9.90 -10.93
C VAL A 129 10.63 10.60 -11.47
N GLY A 130 10.79 10.58 -12.78
CA GLY A 130 11.92 11.17 -13.47
C GLY A 130 11.53 11.80 -14.80
N ASN A 131 12.53 12.36 -15.47
CA ASN A 131 12.38 12.88 -16.82
C ASN A 131 12.43 11.73 -17.83
N VAL A 132 11.57 11.76 -18.86
CA VAL A 132 11.60 10.78 -19.96
C VAL A 132 12.92 10.84 -20.75
N GLU A 133 13.48 12.04 -20.92
CA GLU A 133 14.69 12.28 -21.70
C GLU A 133 15.98 11.90 -20.95
N ASP A 134 15.94 11.88 -19.60
CA ASP A 134 17.10 11.57 -18.76
C ASP A 134 16.74 10.55 -17.68
N ALA A 135 17.05 9.29 -17.98
CA ALA A 135 16.78 8.13 -17.13
C ALA A 135 17.57 8.09 -15.79
N ASN A 136 18.50 9.02 -15.59
CA ASN A 136 19.26 9.15 -14.34
C ASN A 136 18.73 10.26 -13.42
N THR A 137 17.88 11.14 -13.93
CA THR A 137 17.31 12.23 -13.15
C THR A 137 16.00 11.80 -12.51
N PHE A 138 15.99 11.69 -11.18
CA PHE A 138 14.79 11.44 -10.38
C PHE A 138 14.40 12.66 -9.56
N TYR A 139 13.13 13.07 -9.65
CA TYR A 139 12.53 14.09 -8.80
C TYR A 139 11.99 13.50 -7.50
N THR A 140 11.52 12.25 -7.53
CA THR A 140 11.27 11.46 -6.33
C THR A 140 11.66 10.01 -6.55
N GLN A 141 12.09 9.33 -5.49
CA GLN A 141 12.31 7.90 -5.53
C GLN A 141 12.15 7.27 -4.16
N LEU A 142 11.44 6.14 -4.13
CA LEU A 142 11.28 5.28 -2.98
C LEU A 142 11.99 3.95 -3.24
N TYR A 143 12.87 3.57 -2.31
CA TYR A 143 13.54 2.28 -2.34
C TYR A 143 13.77 1.74 -0.93
N LEU A 144 13.86 0.43 -0.80
CA LEU A 144 14.24 -0.28 0.41
C LEU A 144 15.72 -0.66 0.31
N GLN A 145 16.48 -0.46 1.39
CA GLN A 145 17.85 -0.99 1.52
C GLN A 145 17.82 -2.38 2.18
N ASP A 146 18.89 -3.15 1.96
CA ASP A 146 19.11 -4.49 2.51
C ASP A 146 19.15 -4.56 4.05
N ASP A 147 19.26 -3.41 4.72
CA ASP A 147 19.12 -3.24 6.18
C ASP A 147 17.66 -3.02 6.65
N GLY A 148 16.68 -3.09 5.74
CA GLY A 148 15.26 -2.95 6.06
C GLY A 148 14.79 -1.50 6.20
N VAL A 149 15.62 -0.52 5.80
CA VAL A 149 15.28 0.89 5.88
C VAL A 149 14.74 1.39 4.53
N PHE A 150 13.50 1.88 4.52
CA PHE A 150 12.99 2.60 3.36
C PHE A 150 13.64 3.98 3.27
N ILE A 151 13.99 4.41 2.07
CA ILE A 151 14.43 5.77 1.79
C ILE A 151 13.48 6.39 0.77
N LEU A 152 12.91 7.53 1.14
CA LEU A 152 12.23 8.42 0.21
C LEU A 152 13.15 9.62 -0.06
N SER A 153 13.49 9.81 -1.32
CA SER A 153 14.32 10.93 -1.79
C SER A 153 13.50 11.87 -2.66
N MET A 154 13.81 13.17 -2.57
CA MET A 154 13.25 14.24 -3.40
C MET A 154 14.40 15.00 -4.04
N GLY A 155 14.62 14.76 -5.32
CA GLY A 155 15.80 15.21 -6.04
C GLY A 155 17.10 14.72 -5.40
N ASN A 156 18.17 15.48 -5.60
CA ASN A 156 19.52 15.10 -5.15
C ASN A 156 19.87 15.64 -3.75
N SER A 157 18.98 16.43 -3.12
CA SER A 157 19.32 17.24 -1.95
C SER A 157 18.53 16.90 -0.68
N SER A 158 17.43 16.14 -0.79
CA SER A 158 16.58 15.82 0.36
C SER A 158 16.20 14.36 0.37
N SER A 159 16.45 13.68 1.49
CA SER A 159 16.02 12.29 1.70
C SER A 159 15.65 12.07 3.15
N VAL A 160 14.65 11.24 3.38
CA VAL A 160 14.25 10.77 4.70
C VAL A 160 14.33 9.25 4.74
N LEU A 161 14.79 8.73 5.88
CA LEU A 161 14.92 7.30 6.13
C LEU A 161 13.77 6.85 7.01
N PHE A 162 13.17 5.71 6.73
CA PHE A 162 12.12 5.09 7.54
C PHE A 162 12.55 3.66 7.92
N PRO A 163 13.11 3.46 9.13
CA PRO A 163 13.42 2.13 9.62
C PRO A 163 12.15 1.29 9.69
N SER A 164 12.18 0.08 9.14
CA SER A 164 11.02 -0.81 9.14
C SER A 164 11.27 -2.03 10.03
N VAL A 165 10.47 -2.18 11.08
CA VAL A 165 10.61 -3.26 12.09
C VAL A 165 9.81 -4.51 11.71
N GLU A 166 8.81 -4.38 10.83
CA GLU A 166 7.84 -5.46 10.54
C GLU A 166 7.95 -6.05 9.12
N LEU A 167 8.97 -5.67 8.34
CA LEU A 167 9.18 -6.28 7.04
C LEU A 167 9.73 -7.69 7.19
N GLN A 168 9.05 -8.62 6.55
CA GLN A 168 9.47 -10.00 6.48
C GLN A 168 9.50 -10.44 5.02
N GLU A 169 10.60 -11.07 4.64
CA GLU A 169 10.68 -11.73 3.34
C GLU A 169 9.60 -12.79 3.21
N ASN A 170 9.24 -13.09 1.97
CA ASN A 170 8.26 -14.11 1.64
C ASN A 170 6.85 -13.83 2.18
N ARG A 171 6.57 -12.60 2.64
CA ARG A 171 5.23 -12.15 3.02
C ARG A 171 4.78 -10.95 2.21
N TRP A 172 3.47 -10.86 2.02
CA TRP A 172 2.83 -9.70 1.39
C TRP A 172 2.68 -8.57 2.40
N HIS A 173 3.07 -7.37 2.00
CA HIS A 173 2.94 -6.15 2.79
C HIS A 173 2.17 -5.11 1.98
N HIS A 174 1.37 -4.31 2.67
CA HIS A 174 0.71 -3.14 2.10
C HIS A 174 1.53 -1.90 2.43
N LEU A 175 2.06 -1.25 1.41
CA LEU A 175 2.83 -0.02 1.54
C LEU A 175 2.01 1.15 1.04
N ALA A 176 1.97 2.23 1.81
CA ALA A 176 1.52 3.52 1.31
C ALA A 176 2.53 4.61 1.69
N VAL A 177 2.88 5.44 0.71
CA VAL A 177 3.68 6.64 0.92
C VAL A 177 2.86 7.83 0.47
N VAL A 178 2.62 8.74 1.41
CA VAL A 178 1.84 9.96 1.19
C VAL A 178 2.77 11.15 1.39
N TYR A 179 2.85 12.02 0.39
CA TYR A 179 3.61 13.27 0.50
C TYR A 179 2.64 14.43 0.47
N SER A 180 2.56 15.15 1.59
CA SER A 180 1.76 16.37 1.71
C SER A 180 2.63 17.59 1.50
N LYS A 181 2.30 18.38 0.47
CA LYS A 181 2.94 19.67 0.20
C LYS A 181 2.41 20.69 1.22
N PRO A 182 3.26 21.56 1.81
CA PRO A 182 2.77 22.61 2.69
C PRO A 182 1.89 23.58 1.89
N ASN A 183 0.87 24.13 2.55
CA ASN A 183 -0.06 25.07 1.94
C ASN A 183 0.68 26.19 1.20
N ALA A 184 0.21 26.56 0.01
CA ALA A 184 0.86 27.56 -0.84
C ALA A 184 1.05 28.93 -0.13
N LEU A 185 0.20 29.22 0.86
CA LEU A 185 0.26 30.43 1.71
C LEU A 185 1.38 30.38 2.77
N ALA A 186 1.94 29.21 3.06
CA ALA A 186 2.94 29.00 4.11
C ALA A 186 4.38 29.32 3.66
N GLY A 187 4.56 29.77 2.41
CA GLY A 187 5.81 30.29 1.85
C GLY A 187 6.72 29.23 1.22
N LEU A 188 7.66 29.70 0.38
CA LEU A 188 8.59 28.90 -0.45
C LEU A 188 9.60 28.03 0.34
N PHE A 189 9.66 28.16 1.66
CA PHE A 189 10.70 27.57 2.52
C PHE A 189 10.20 26.47 3.47
N GLN A 190 8.90 26.15 3.47
CA GLN A 190 8.40 25.09 4.32
C GLN A 190 8.59 23.73 3.65
N ALA A 191 9.18 22.80 4.40
CA ALA A 191 9.27 21.40 3.99
C ALA A 191 7.88 20.75 4.06
N GLY A 192 7.56 19.93 3.06
CA GLY A 192 6.39 19.05 3.13
C GLY A 192 6.56 17.96 4.16
N VAL A 193 5.55 17.13 4.32
CA VAL A 193 5.58 15.99 5.24
C VAL A 193 5.35 14.71 4.45
N ALA A 194 6.31 13.80 4.55
CA ALA A 194 6.21 12.45 4.04
C ALA A 194 5.74 11.51 5.14
N TYR A 195 4.69 10.74 4.86
CA TYR A 195 4.12 9.73 5.72
C TYR A 195 4.35 8.36 5.08
N LEU A 196 4.83 7.41 5.88
CA LEU A 196 4.98 6.03 5.47
C LEU A 196 4.06 5.14 6.32
N TYR A 197 3.18 4.41 5.64
CA TYR A 197 2.28 3.44 6.23
C TYR A 197 2.69 2.04 5.78
N LEU A 198 2.64 1.11 6.72
CA LEU A 198 2.90 -0.31 6.45
C LEU A 198 1.83 -1.15 7.13
N ASN A 199 1.14 -1.96 6.34
CA ASN A 199 0.02 -2.82 6.77
C ASN A 199 -1.09 -2.03 7.47
N GLY A 200 -1.49 -0.91 6.84
CA GLY A 200 -2.55 -0.02 7.32
C GLY A 200 -2.16 0.90 8.48
N LYS A 201 -1.00 0.68 9.12
CA LYS A 201 -0.51 1.48 10.27
C LYS A 201 0.44 2.59 9.82
N LEU A 202 0.24 3.81 10.33
CA LEU A 202 1.24 4.88 10.21
C LEU A 202 2.50 4.46 10.96
N ARG A 203 3.65 4.48 10.28
CA ARG A 203 4.94 4.19 10.93
C ARG A 203 5.61 5.46 11.38
N GLN A 204 5.77 6.39 10.46
CA GLN A 204 6.53 7.61 10.68
C GLN A 204 6.02 8.71 9.77
N ALA A 205 6.04 9.94 10.30
CA ALA A 205 5.85 11.17 9.54
C ALA A 205 7.15 11.97 9.65
N LYS A 206 7.72 12.37 8.52
CA LYS A 206 9.00 13.10 8.47
C LYS A 206 8.90 14.31 7.55
N LYS A 207 9.47 15.43 7.99
CA LYS A 207 9.62 16.61 7.14
C LYS A 207 10.57 16.30 6.01
N LEU A 208 10.17 16.62 4.78
CA LEU A 208 10.93 16.34 3.57
C LEU A 208 10.80 17.52 2.61
N GLY A 209 11.93 18.02 2.12
CA GLY A 209 11.96 19.13 1.15
C GLY A 209 11.25 18.76 -0.14
N TYR A 210 10.83 19.76 -0.90
CA TYR A 210 10.31 19.54 -2.25
C TYR A 210 11.41 19.82 -3.28
N SER A 211 11.41 19.06 -4.37
CA SER A 211 12.28 19.30 -5.52
C SER A 211 11.39 19.42 -6.75
N PRO A 212 11.17 20.65 -7.28
CA PRO A 212 10.25 20.84 -8.38
C PRO A 212 10.85 20.34 -9.70
N SER A 213 10.02 19.73 -10.56
CA SER A 213 10.42 19.44 -11.94
C SER A 213 10.44 20.71 -12.79
N PRO A 214 11.27 20.76 -13.85
CA PRO A 214 11.17 21.77 -14.88
C PRO A 214 9.77 21.78 -15.51
N VAL A 215 9.24 22.97 -15.78
CA VAL A 215 7.94 23.15 -16.42
C VAL A 215 8.01 22.74 -17.90
N GLY A 216 6.97 22.09 -18.41
CA GLY A 216 6.84 21.72 -19.83
C GLY A 216 7.76 20.58 -20.26
N LYS A 217 8.33 19.82 -19.31
CA LYS A 217 9.10 18.61 -19.60
C LYS A 217 8.26 17.36 -19.33
N PRO A 218 8.29 16.36 -20.24
CA PRO A 218 7.55 15.14 -20.04
C PRO A 218 8.15 14.32 -18.89
N LEU A 219 7.29 13.93 -17.96
CA LEU A 219 7.66 13.11 -16.81
C LEU A 219 7.17 11.68 -16.98
N GLN A 220 7.79 10.76 -16.24
CA GLN A 220 7.40 9.36 -16.20
C GLN A 220 7.52 8.81 -14.79
N VAL A 221 6.54 7.99 -14.40
CA VAL A 221 6.64 7.12 -13.23
C VAL A 221 7.24 5.80 -13.68
N THR A 222 8.31 5.38 -13.00
CA THR A 222 8.85 4.03 -13.11
C THR A 222 8.53 3.27 -11.83
N ILE A 223 7.79 2.17 -11.95
CA ILE A 223 7.54 1.23 -10.85
C ILE A 223 8.53 0.08 -11.01
N GLY A 224 9.37 -0.15 -10.00
CA GLY A 224 10.46 -1.11 -10.03
C GLY A 224 11.83 -0.48 -10.32
N THR A 225 12.74 -1.30 -10.82
CA THR A 225 14.13 -0.90 -11.06
C THR A 225 14.32 -0.59 -12.55
N PRO A 226 14.60 0.67 -12.92
CA PRO A 226 14.88 1.02 -14.30
C PRO A 226 16.21 0.44 -14.77
N ILE A 227 16.37 0.36 -16.10
CA ILE A 227 17.62 -0.10 -16.74
C ILE A 227 18.85 0.73 -16.34
N SER A 228 18.68 2.03 -16.06
CA SER A 228 19.76 2.91 -15.60
C SER A 228 20.37 2.49 -14.26
N HIS A 229 19.62 1.71 -13.47
CA HIS A 229 20.03 1.19 -12.17
C HIS A 229 20.13 -0.32 -12.17
N ALA A 230 20.29 -0.93 -13.34
CA ALA A 230 20.35 -2.37 -13.49
C ALA A 230 21.51 -2.95 -12.66
N LYS A 231 21.18 -3.87 -11.76
CA LYS A 231 22.16 -4.64 -10.98
C LYS A 231 21.63 -6.06 -10.83
N VAL A 232 22.36 -7.03 -11.38
CA VAL A 232 22.00 -8.45 -11.27
C VAL A 232 22.10 -8.87 -9.81
N THR A 233 20.99 -9.37 -9.27
CA THR A 233 20.86 -9.81 -7.88
C THR A 233 19.84 -10.93 -7.77
N GLU A 234 19.84 -11.68 -6.67
CA GLU A 234 18.83 -12.73 -6.44
C GLU A 234 17.45 -12.21 -6.04
N LEU A 235 17.28 -10.88 -5.90
CA LEU A 235 16.02 -10.25 -5.53
C LEU A 235 14.93 -10.64 -6.53
N CYS A 236 13.88 -11.25 -6.00
CA CYS A 236 12.62 -11.41 -6.70
C CYS A 236 11.56 -10.67 -5.89
N TRP A 237 10.88 -9.73 -6.54
CA TRP A 237 9.75 -9.02 -5.93
C TRP A 237 8.51 -9.11 -6.80
N ARG A 238 7.37 -9.10 -6.12
CA ARG A 238 6.06 -9.20 -6.73
C ARG A 238 5.23 -8.02 -6.31
N MET A 239 4.40 -7.54 -7.22
CA MET A 239 3.47 -6.45 -6.98
C MET A 239 2.05 -6.92 -7.34
N ARG A 240 1.08 -6.49 -6.55
CA ARG A 240 -0.34 -6.66 -6.85
C ARG A 240 -0.97 -5.31 -7.13
N SER A 241 -2.10 -5.04 -6.48
CA SER A 241 -2.78 -3.78 -6.67
C SER A 241 -1.87 -2.62 -6.32
N CYS A 242 -1.79 -1.65 -7.22
CA CYS A 242 -0.92 -0.50 -7.16
C CYS A 242 -1.69 0.73 -7.65
N TYR A 243 -1.66 1.80 -6.87
CA TYR A 243 -2.43 3.01 -7.10
C TYR A 243 -1.52 4.22 -6.93
N PHE A 244 -1.70 5.19 -7.81
CA PHE A 244 -1.02 6.46 -7.72
C PHE A 244 -2.04 7.58 -7.79
N TYR A 245 -2.22 8.29 -6.67
CA TYR A 245 -3.12 9.43 -6.57
C TYR A 245 -2.34 10.74 -6.73
N GLU A 246 -2.94 11.68 -7.46
CA GLU A 246 -2.47 13.06 -7.57
C GLU A 246 -2.93 13.94 -6.38
N GLU A 247 -3.20 13.30 -5.25
CA GLU A 247 -3.69 13.93 -4.04
C GLU A 247 -3.17 13.17 -2.81
N VAL A 248 -3.22 13.85 -1.67
CA VAL A 248 -3.06 13.22 -0.35
C VAL A 248 -4.31 12.39 -0.02
N ILE A 249 -4.07 11.12 0.29
CA ILE A 249 -5.04 10.19 0.88
C ILE A 249 -4.86 10.22 2.40
N THR A 250 -5.98 10.21 3.11
CA THR A 250 -6.04 10.27 4.58
C THR A 250 -5.57 8.96 5.23
N PRO A 251 -5.16 8.99 6.52
CA PRO A 251 -4.81 7.78 7.25
C PRO A 251 -5.95 6.73 7.25
N GLY A 252 -7.19 7.18 7.41
CA GLY A 252 -8.39 6.33 7.39
C GLY A 252 -8.61 5.61 6.07
N ALA A 253 -8.50 6.34 4.96
CA ALA A 253 -8.56 5.77 3.62
C ALA A 253 -7.42 4.77 3.34
N VAL A 254 -6.17 5.06 3.77
CA VAL A 254 -5.05 4.10 3.66
C VAL A 254 -5.34 2.81 4.42
N PHE A 255 -5.88 2.92 5.63
CA PHE A 255 -6.31 1.76 6.42
C PHE A 255 -7.44 0.99 5.74
N PHE A 256 -8.44 1.69 5.18
CA PHE A 256 -9.54 1.05 4.47
C PHE A 256 -9.06 0.28 3.22
N MET A 257 -8.10 0.85 2.46
CA MET A 257 -7.46 0.15 1.34
C MET A 257 -6.72 -1.12 1.78
N TYR A 258 -6.04 -1.08 2.93
CA TYR A 258 -5.42 -2.26 3.54
C TYR A 258 -6.47 -3.29 3.97
N LEU A 259 -7.59 -2.84 4.56
CA LEU A 259 -8.66 -3.66 5.10
C LEU A 259 -9.35 -4.50 4.01
N LEU A 260 -9.62 -3.94 2.82
CA LEU A 260 -10.17 -4.70 1.69
C LEU A 260 -9.21 -5.80 1.21
N GLY A 261 -7.92 -5.67 1.55
CA GLY A 261 -6.94 -6.71 1.41
C GLY A 261 -6.47 -6.95 -0.02
N ARG A 262 -5.68 -8.01 -0.18
CA ARG A 262 -5.01 -8.39 -1.43
C ARG A 262 -5.96 -8.86 -2.55
N LYS A 263 -7.22 -9.17 -2.22
CA LYS A 263 -8.21 -9.72 -3.16
C LYS A 263 -9.03 -8.63 -3.87
N TYR A 264 -8.99 -7.39 -3.37
CA TYR A 264 -9.74 -6.30 -3.97
C TYR A 264 -9.06 -5.78 -5.25
N GLN A 265 -9.85 -5.62 -6.31
CA GLN A 265 -9.40 -5.28 -7.67
C GLN A 265 -10.11 -4.03 -8.25
N GLY A 266 -10.76 -3.23 -7.41
CA GLY A 266 -11.48 -2.02 -7.85
C GLY A 266 -10.66 -0.73 -7.74
N LEU A 267 -11.25 0.39 -8.17
CA LEU A 267 -10.64 1.72 -8.12
C LEU A 267 -10.91 2.49 -6.81
N PHE A 268 -11.68 1.88 -5.89
CA PHE A 268 -12.18 2.55 -4.67
C PHE A 268 -13.11 3.74 -4.94
N GLN A 269 -13.77 3.72 -6.10
CA GLN A 269 -14.75 4.74 -6.51
C GLN A 269 -16.19 4.22 -6.45
N ASP A 270 -16.38 2.97 -6.03
CA ASP A 270 -17.71 2.36 -5.90
C ASP A 270 -18.47 2.96 -4.72
N THR A 271 -19.80 3.06 -4.85
CA THR A 271 -20.68 3.60 -3.82
C THR A 271 -20.86 2.67 -2.61
N ASN A 272 -20.60 1.38 -2.77
CA ASN A 272 -20.79 0.37 -1.72
C ASN A 272 -19.54 -0.50 -1.54
N LEU A 273 -18.43 0.11 -1.12
CA LEU A 273 -17.17 -0.62 -0.88
C LEU A 273 -17.23 -1.59 0.30
N LEU A 274 -18.15 -1.36 1.24
CA LEU A 274 -18.30 -2.19 2.44
C LEU A 274 -18.61 -3.66 2.13
N GLN A 275 -19.29 -3.94 1.01
CA GLN A 275 -19.61 -5.30 0.61
C GLN A 275 -18.36 -6.14 0.29
N PHE A 276 -17.22 -5.49 0.06
CA PHE A 276 -15.95 -6.15 -0.26
C PHE A 276 -15.06 -6.35 0.98
N VAL A 277 -15.47 -5.87 2.16
CA VAL A 277 -14.70 -6.05 3.40
C VAL A 277 -14.69 -7.55 3.77
N PRO A 278 -13.51 -8.20 3.83
CA PRO A 278 -13.44 -9.60 4.22
C PRO A 278 -13.81 -9.79 5.69
N ASN A 279 -14.55 -10.85 6.01
CA ASN A 279 -14.89 -11.17 7.40
C ASN A 279 -13.65 -11.38 8.29
N GLU A 280 -12.55 -11.87 7.71
CA GLU A 280 -11.27 -12.04 8.40
C GLU A 280 -10.63 -10.70 8.80
N ALA A 281 -10.95 -9.64 8.04
CA ALA A 281 -10.48 -8.30 8.34
C ALA A 281 -11.21 -7.71 9.55
N CYS A 282 -12.36 -8.28 9.92
CA CYS A 282 -13.22 -7.84 11.00
C CYS A 282 -12.75 -8.31 12.41
N GLY A 283 -11.46 -8.24 12.72
CA GLY A 283 -10.96 -8.45 14.09
C GLY A 283 -9.47 -8.22 14.28
N GLY A 284 -8.99 -8.56 15.48
CA GLY A 284 -7.56 -8.56 15.82
C GLY A 284 -6.90 -7.18 15.70
N ASP A 285 -5.70 -7.16 15.14
CA ASP A 285 -4.89 -5.95 14.94
C ASP A 285 -5.60 -4.84 14.20
N ASN A 286 -6.53 -5.16 13.29
CA ASN A 286 -7.27 -4.15 12.53
C ASN A 286 -8.17 -3.29 13.43
N MET A 287 -8.71 -3.85 14.51
CA MET A 287 -9.48 -3.08 15.49
C MET A 287 -8.61 -2.06 16.21
N ALA A 288 -7.40 -2.45 16.60
CA ALA A 288 -6.47 -1.53 17.26
C ALA A 288 -6.06 -0.38 16.34
N ILE A 289 -5.98 -0.61 15.02
CA ILE A 289 -5.72 0.48 14.05
C ILE A 289 -6.93 1.41 13.97
N LEU A 290 -8.15 0.85 13.87
CA LEU A 290 -9.38 1.64 13.77
C LEU A 290 -9.57 2.52 15.01
N ASP A 291 -9.38 1.97 16.21
CA ASP A 291 -9.45 2.71 17.47
C ASP A 291 -8.44 3.87 17.54
N SER A 292 -7.22 3.64 17.02
CA SER A 292 -6.19 4.68 16.94
C SER A 292 -6.59 5.82 16.00
N LEU A 293 -7.25 5.50 14.88
CA LEU A 293 -7.73 6.50 13.92
C LEU A 293 -8.89 7.33 14.49
N ASP A 294 -9.84 6.69 15.16
CA ASP A 294 -10.96 7.39 15.81
C ASP A 294 -10.47 8.33 16.92
N SER A 295 -9.43 7.91 17.65
CA SER A 295 -8.76 8.74 18.65
C SER A 295 -8.13 9.99 18.02
N GLU A 296 -7.43 9.86 16.89
CA GLU A 296 -6.84 11.00 16.16
C GLU A 296 -7.90 11.99 15.62
N LEU A 297 -9.02 11.47 15.10
CA LEU A 297 -10.15 12.28 14.65
C LEU A 297 -10.79 13.08 15.79
N SER A 298 -10.91 12.48 16.97
CA SER A 298 -11.46 13.17 18.15
C SER A 298 -10.58 14.34 18.62
N VAL A 299 -9.25 14.20 18.55
CA VAL A 299 -8.29 15.24 18.94
C VAL A 299 -8.31 16.42 17.96
N THR A 300 -8.40 16.16 16.67
CA THR A 300 -8.46 17.24 15.65
C THR A 300 -9.75 18.05 15.72
N SER A 301 -10.88 17.44 16.10
CA SER A 301 -12.17 18.14 16.27
C SER A 301 -12.18 19.15 17.44
N ASN A 302 -11.37 18.89 18.48
CA ASN A 302 -11.31 19.74 19.68
C ASN A 302 -10.41 20.97 19.52
N ILE A 303 -9.68 21.11 18.40
CA ILE A 303 -8.76 22.24 18.15
C ILE A 303 -9.49 23.43 17.48
N GLN A 304 -10.77 23.29 17.09
CA GLN A 304 -11.57 24.36 16.47
C GLN A 304 -12.59 25.06 17.40
N ARG A 305 -12.29 25.21 18.71
CA ARG A 305 -13.07 26.10 19.59
C ARG A 305 -12.14 26.94 20.47
N PRO A 306 -12.14 28.28 20.35
CA PRO A 306 -11.52 29.16 21.33
C PRO A 306 -12.45 29.39 22.53
N ASP A 307 -11.82 29.77 23.64
CA ASP A 307 -12.24 29.64 25.04
C ASP A 307 -13.57 30.28 25.47
N GLY A 308 -14.15 29.69 26.53
CA GLY A 308 -15.20 30.28 27.36
C GLY A 308 -15.57 29.36 28.53
N ASP A 309 -15.27 29.82 29.74
CA ASP A 309 -15.45 29.16 31.04
C ASP A 309 -16.78 28.39 31.26
N SER A 310 -16.67 27.13 31.69
CA SER A 310 -17.43 26.58 32.82
C SER A 310 -16.87 25.20 33.19
N LYS A 311 -16.05 25.20 34.24
CA LYS A 311 -15.77 23.99 35.01
C LYS A 311 -17.08 23.45 35.58
N GLN A 312 -17.16 22.12 35.60
CA GLN A 312 -17.98 21.33 36.53
C GLN A 312 -19.37 20.89 36.05
N GLU A 313 -19.41 20.08 34.99
CA GLU A 313 -20.39 18.97 34.84
C GLU A 313 -20.05 18.09 33.62
N ARG A 314 -18.96 17.29 33.70
CA ARG A 314 -18.75 16.17 32.74
C ARG A 314 -17.75 15.09 33.20
N LEU A 315 -17.42 15.05 34.49
CA LEU A 315 -16.58 14.00 35.08
C LEU A 315 -17.35 12.70 35.41
N GLY A 316 -18.62 12.57 34.99
CA GLY A 316 -19.48 11.45 35.37
C GLY A 316 -19.71 10.36 34.31
N GLN A 317 -19.17 10.49 33.09
CA GLN A 317 -19.43 9.52 32.01
C GLN A 317 -18.18 8.78 31.50
N GLN A 318 -16.99 9.08 32.03
CA GLN A 318 -15.74 8.47 31.55
C GLN A 318 -15.25 7.30 32.42
N GLU A 319 -15.88 6.99 33.55
CA GLU A 319 -15.49 5.88 34.44
C GLU A 319 -16.38 4.63 34.36
N ARG A 320 -17.33 4.55 33.41
CA ARG A 320 -18.23 3.37 33.29
C ARG A 320 -17.97 2.45 32.08
N LEU A 321 -16.88 2.63 31.35
CA LEU A 321 -16.49 1.71 30.25
C LEU A 321 -15.22 0.90 30.54
N GLY A 322 -14.62 1.04 31.72
CA GLY A 322 -13.35 0.39 32.08
C GLY A 322 -13.42 -0.98 32.78
N ALA A 323 -14.59 -1.64 32.88
CA ALA A 323 -14.73 -2.81 33.75
C ALA A 323 -15.56 -4.00 33.22
N HIS A 324 -15.91 -4.03 31.94
CA HIS A 324 -16.39 -5.25 31.31
C HIS A 324 -15.74 -5.35 29.94
N GLY A 325 -15.22 -6.53 29.59
CA GLY A 325 -14.72 -6.85 28.25
C GLY A 325 -15.84 -6.67 27.22
N SER A 326 -16.07 -5.43 26.82
CA SER A 326 -16.95 -5.08 25.72
C SER A 326 -16.24 -5.54 24.48
N ARG A 327 -16.70 -6.66 23.93
CA ARG A 327 -16.37 -7.13 22.60
C ARG A 327 -16.66 -5.98 21.65
N MET A 328 -15.61 -5.24 21.29
CA MET A 328 -15.67 -4.06 20.44
C MET A 328 -16.40 -4.46 19.14
N VAL A 329 -17.58 -3.87 18.93
CA VAL A 329 -18.40 -4.12 17.74
C VAL A 329 -17.86 -3.20 16.66
N TRP A 330 -17.54 -3.77 15.49
CA TRP A 330 -17.16 -2.99 14.32
C TRP A 330 -18.23 -1.97 13.98
N ASP A 331 -17.85 -0.69 13.97
CA ASP A 331 -18.76 0.36 13.52
C ASP A 331 -18.74 0.43 11.99
N LEU A 332 -19.81 -0.10 11.39
CA LEU A 332 -20.03 -0.05 9.95
C LEU A 332 -20.16 1.39 9.45
N GLU A 333 -20.59 2.32 10.30
CA GLU A 333 -20.70 3.74 9.95
C GLU A 333 -19.32 4.38 9.85
N SER A 334 -18.43 4.17 10.84
CA SER A 334 -17.03 4.56 10.75
C SER A 334 -16.35 4.02 9.48
N LEU A 335 -16.49 2.72 9.19
CA LEU A 335 -15.93 2.15 7.97
C LEU A 335 -16.50 2.77 6.69
N ARG A 336 -17.80 3.08 6.68
CA ARG A 336 -18.44 3.77 5.56
C ARG A 336 -17.80 5.14 5.35
N ASN A 337 -17.59 5.89 6.42
CA ASN A 337 -16.99 7.22 6.36
C ASN A 337 -15.57 7.16 5.80
N LEU A 338 -14.75 6.20 6.26
CA LEU A 338 -13.41 5.99 5.69
C LEU A 338 -13.45 5.65 4.19
N SER A 339 -14.45 4.87 3.75
CA SER A 339 -14.61 4.54 2.34
C SER A 339 -14.99 5.75 1.48
N LEU A 340 -15.75 6.69 2.05
CA LEU A 340 -16.16 7.92 1.35
C LEU A 340 -14.99 8.87 1.12
N GLU A 341 -13.94 8.82 1.95
CA GLU A 341 -12.72 9.63 1.78
C GLU A 341 -11.94 9.29 0.49
N LEU A 342 -12.15 8.10 -0.07
CA LEU A 342 -11.55 7.65 -1.34
C LEU A 342 -12.37 8.11 -2.55
N SER A 343 -13.66 8.39 -2.37
CA SER A 343 -14.56 8.78 -3.45
C SER A 343 -14.17 10.15 -4.01
N GLY A 344 -14.02 10.22 -5.34
CA GLY A 344 -13.68 11.45 -6.05
C GLY A 344 -12.19 11.80 -6.06
N LYS A 345 -11.33 11.01 -5.37
CA LYS A 345 -9.88 11.18 -5.40
C LYS A 345 -9.31 10.89 -6.77
N LYS A 346 -8.42 11.77 -7.24
CA LYS A 346 -7.84 11.69 -8.58
C LYS A 346 -6.71 10.67 -8.66
N LEU A 347 -6.91 9.65 -9.48
CA LEU A 347 -5.94 8.63 -9.82
C LEU A 347 -5.19 9.02 -11.11
N ILE A 348 -3.87 8.88 -11.08
CA ILE A 348 -3.03 8.91 -12.28
C ILE A 348 -3.08 7.55 -12.98
N PHE A 349 -2.92 6.47 -12.20
CA PHE A 349 -3.05 5.11 -12.70
C PHE A 349 -3.43 4.15 -11.57
N ALA A 350 -3.95 2.99 -11.96
CA ALA A 350 -4.19 1.86 -11.09
C ALA A 350 -3.91 0.55 -11.83
N PHE A 351 -3.21 -0.37 -11.18
CA PHE A 351 -2.93 -1.73 -11.66
C PHE A 351 -3.47 -2.73 -10.66
N ASP A 352 -3.99 -3.88 -11.11
CA ASP A 352 -4.43 -5.00 -10.24
C ASP A 352 -3.40 -6.15 -10.14
N GLY A 353 -2.31 -6.07 -10.91
CA GLY A 353 -1.31 -7.14 -11.04
C GLY A 353 -1.60 -8.14 -12.15
N THR A 354 -2.66 -7.96 -12.93
CA THR A 354 -2.95 -8.80 -14.11
C THR A 354 -2.01 -8.43 -15.25
N SER A 355 -1.14 -9.37 -15.65
CA SER A 355 -0.32 -9.22 -16.85
C SER A 355 -1.03 -9.78 -18.08
N GLY A 356 -1.08 -8.99 -19.15
CA GLY A 356 -1.61 -9.42 -20.44
C GLY A 356 -0.54 -10.17 -21.24
N SER A 357 -0.93 -11.29 -21.87
CA SER A 357 -0.07 -12.01 -22.82
C SER A 357 -0.12 -11.37 -24.22
N PHE A 358 0.33 -10.12 -24.35
CA PHE A 358 0.63 -9.56 -25.67
C PHE A 358 2.08 -9.92 -26.02
N ARG A 359 2.27 -11.14 -26.55
CA ARG A 359 3.58 -11.63 -26.99
C ARG A 359 3.96 -11.04 -28.34
N THR A 360 4.26 -9.75 -28.37
CA THR A 360 5.07 -9.16 -29.42
C THR A 360 6.28 -8.52 -28.74
N SER A 361 7.46 -9.14 -28.89
CA SER A 361 8.76 -8.60 -28.46
C SER A 361 9.15 -8.67 -26.97
N GLY A 362 8.79 -9.72 -26.22
CA GLY A 362 9.36 -9.99 -24.89
C GLY A 362 9.00 -8.97 -23.78
N MET A 363 8.19 -7.95 -24.09
CA MET A 363 7.61 -7.02 -23.13
C MET A 363 6.31 -7.59 -22.57
N LEU A 364 6.17 -7.54 -21.25
CA LEU A 364 4.90 -7.79 -20.57
C LEU A 364 4.12 -6.47 -20.53
N ALA A 365 2.83 -6.52 -20.87
CA ALA A 365 1.93 -5.38 -20.71
C ALA A 365 1.03 -5.60 -19.49
N THR A 366 0.75 -4.51 -18.76
CA THR A 366 -0.25 -4.48 -17.68
C THR A 366 -1.35 -3.51 -18.08
N LEU A 367 -2.58 -3.80 -17.67
CA LEU A 367 -3.74 -2.93 -17.95
C LEU A 367 -3.83 -1.83 -16.88
N ASN A 368 -3.81 -0.56 -17.29
CA ASN A 368 -4.22 0.53 -16.41
C ASN A 368 -5.76 0.49 -16.29
N LEU A 369 -6.26 0.37 -15.06
CA LEU A 369 -7.69 0.30 -14.76
C LEU A 369 -8.37 1.67 -14.81
N VAL A 370 -7.60 2.75 -14.76
CA VAL A 370 -8.12 4.12 -14.83
C VAL A 370 -8.43 4.45 -16.29
N ASP A 371 -9.71 4.65 -16.59
CA ASP A 371 -10.16 5.23 -17.86
C ASP A 371 -9.84 6.73 -17.86
N PRO A 372 -9.05 7.25 -18.83
CA PRO A 372 -8.71 8.68 -18.94
C PRO A 372 -9.92 9.62 -19.00
N THR A 373 -11.08 9.11 -19.43
CA THR A 373 -12.33 9.89 -19.52
C THR A 373 -13.19 9.82 -18.24
N SER A 374 -12.80 8.99 -17.28
CA SER A 374 -13.53 8.82 -16.02
C SER A 374 -13.35 10.02 -15.09
N ALA A 375 -14.36 10.31 -14.28
CA ALA A 375 -14.29 11.31 -13.22
C ALA A 375 -13.21 11.00 -12.17
N ALA A 376 -12.76 9.75 -12.07
CA ALA A 376 -11.67 9.34 -11.18
C ALA A 376 -10.27 9.64 -11.75
N ALA A 377 -10.16 9.88 -13.06
CA ALA A 377 -8.88 10.17 -13.69
C ALA A 377 -8.39 11.59 -13.37
N SER A 378 -7.08 11.68 -13.14
CA SER A 378 -6.33 12.94 -13.17
C SER A 378 -6.41 13.54 -14.58
N SER A 379 -6.63 14.86 -14.67
CA SER A 379 -6.94 15.56 -15.93
C SER A 379 -5.83 15.62 -16.97
N ILE A 380 -4.62 15.11 -16.68
CA ILE A 380 -3.43 15.22 -17.55
C ILE A 380 -2.94 13.82 -18.02
N GLY A 381 -3.78 12.77 -17.99
CA GLY A 381 -3.38 11.41 -18.36
C GLY A 381 -4.46 10.60 -19.04
#